data_AF-A0AA36IIM5-F1
#
_entry.id   AF-A0AA36IIM5-F1
#
_cell.length_a   1.000
_cell.length_b   1.000
_cell.length_c   1.000
_cell.angle_alpha   90.00
_cell.angle_beta   90.00
_cell.angle_gamma   90.00
#
_symmetry.space_group_name_H-M   'P 1'
#
loop_
_entity.id
_entity.type
_entity.pdbx_description
1 polymer ?
#
loop_
_entity_poly.entity_id
_entity_poly.type
_entity_poly.pdbx_seq_one_letter_code
_entity_poly.pdbx_strand_id
1 'polypeptide(L)'
;MPGRSGDNILCAVLALVKELDRPGLELVRRRKPRARLSSAWTLEAEAVIRNESGYITHTAKKDFGPLEFTGKIGGGLRLDLRRRAPLYISDWTDAFKAENFQKSVSSILYLFIAALAPAITFGSIDRQFPAWGIAYAIIPSIGFAVLGYLDQNLTSIIVNRPSNGLKKAPGYHLDLFVRGALTLPACAVLGLPLSVASTVPSITHVISLTTYEVKQLPQGETKVPSKVVEQRATNFLIHVLIGCALFMAPVLKFLPRAVLQGVFFYMGIASLTGNNLFDRLFLWMIWDSSKYPQYNYIQKLPIKRVHLYTFVQVVCLAILYGLKAIKETSVVFPFFMASLAIIRKALKYMFTAEELQLLDRRIPDARALGDSILCAVLALVKACQGPYN
;
A
#
# COMPACT_ATOMS: atom_id res chain seq x y z
N MET A 1 18.33 36.91 23.84
CA MET A 1 17.93 35.51 24.13
C MET A 1 16.90 35.03 23.11
N PRO A 2 17.28 34.41 22.00
CA PRO A 2 16.33 33.79 21.07
C PRO A 2 16.37 32.27 21.23
N GLY A 3 15.25 31.64 21.60
CA GLY A 3 15.18 30.19 21.73
C GLY A 3 13.86 29.71 22.33
N ARG A 4 12.77 29.77 21.55
CA ARG A 4 11.47 29.20 21.95
C ARG A 4 10.54 28.77 20.81
N SER A 5 11.03 28.70 19.56
CA SER A 5 10.19 28.33 18.41
C SER A 5 10.34 26.88 17.93
N GLY A 6 11.42 26.18 18.32
CA GLY A 6 11.68 24.79 17.88
C GLY A 6 10.87 23.73 18.62
N ASP A 7 10.64 23.93 19.92
CA ASP A 7 10.00 22.93 20.79
C ASP A 7 8.52 22.74 20.50
N ASN A 8 7.84 23.78 20.00
CA ASN A 8 6.42 23.71 19.67
C ASN A 8 6.15 22.85 18.43
N ILE A 9 7.07 22.86 17.45
CA ILE A 9 6.92 22.07 16.22
C ILE A 9 7.21 20.61 16.51
N LEU A 10 8.27 20.30 17.28
CA LEU A 10 8.59 18.93 17.64
C LEU A 10 7.48 18.30 18.51
N CYS A 11 6.94 19.04 19.49
CA CYS A 11 5.79 18.59 20.27
C CYS A 11 4.53 18.42 19.41
N ALA A 12 4.27 19.33 18.46
CA ALA A 12 3.14 19.20 17.53
C ALA A 12 3.29 17.99 16.61
N VAL A 13 4.49 17.73 16.09
CA VAL A 13 4.79 16.56 15.24
C VAL A 13 4.72 15.26 16.05
N LEU A 14 5.26 15.21 17.27
CA LEU A 14 5.15 14.04 18.14
C LEU A 14 3.69 13.79 18.56
N ALA A 15 2.91 14.83 18.81
CA ALA A 15 1.46 14.71 19.06
C ALA A 15 0.72 14.23 17.80
N LEU A 16 1.11 14.70 16.61
CA LEU A 16 0.58 14.28 15.32
C LEU A 16 0.90 12.79 15.04
N VAL A 17 2.14 12.37 15.29
CA VAL A 17 2.60 10.97 15.15
C VAL A 17 1.89 10.07 16.16
N LYS A 18 1.73 10.51 17.41
CA LYS A 18 1.02 9.75 18.45
C LYS A 18 -0.49 9.66 18.18
N GLU A 19 -1.07 10.64 17.50
CA GLU A 19 -2.47 10.61 17.08
C GLU A 19 -2.67 9.81 15.77
N LEU A 20 -1.66 9.80 14.89
CA LEU A 20 -1.58 8.89 13.72
C LEU A 20 -1.44 7.42 14.13
N ASP A 21 -0.79 7.13 15.27
CA ASP A 21 -0.67 5.79 15.87
C ASP A 21 -1.96 5.32 16.58
N ARG A 22 -3.04 6.12 16.55
CA ARG A 22 -4.41 5.68 16.93
C ARG A 22 -5.32 5.31 15.74
N PRO A 23 -4.94 4.53 14.72
CA PRO A 23 -5.89 4.14 13.70
C PRO A 23 -6.71 2.94 14.23
N GLY A 24 -7.73 3.19 15.06
CA GLY A 24 -8.81 2.21 15.28
C GLY A 24 -9.23 1.84 16.70
N LEU A 25 -8.96 2.65 17.73
CA LEU A 25 -9.44 2.36 19.09
C LEU A 25 -10.97 2.57 19.31
N GLU A 26 -11.76 2.68 18.24
CA GLU A 26 -13.22 2.69 18.30
C GLU A 26 -13.87 1.43 17.69
N LEU A 27 -13.08 0.45 17.21
CA LEU A 27 -13.67 -0.73 16.56
C LEU A 27 -14.08 -1.88 17.50
N VAL A 28 -13.78 -1.86 18.81
CA VAL A 28 -14.36 -2.86 19.75
C VAL A 28 -14.46 -2.29 21.17
N ARG A 29 -15.43 -1.39 21.44
CA ARG A 29 -15.91 -1.18 22.83
C ARG A 29 -17.06 -2.13 23.12
N ARG A 30 -16.82 -3.45 23.05
CA ARG A 30 -17.67 -4.39 23.79
C ARG A 30 -17.28 -4.28 25.27
N ARG A 31 -18.16 -3.70 26.09
CA ARG A 31 -18.08 -3.80 27.56
C ARG A 31 -17.90 -5.29 27.92
N LYS A 32 -16.73 -5.67 28.46
CA LYS A 32 -16.60 -6.94 29.19
C LYS A 32 -16.74 -6.66 30.70
N PRO A 33 -17.52 -7.48 31.43
CA PRO A 33 -17.65 -7.35 32.87
C PRO A 33 -16.33 -7.64 33.56
N ARG A 34 -16.13 -6.94 34.68
CA ARG A 34 -14.92 -6.92 35.51
C ARG A 34 -14.83 -8.25 36.27
N ALA A 35 -14.03 -9.20 35.80
CA ALA A 35 -13.66 -10.39 36.57
C ALA A 35 -12.24 -10.22 37.15
N ARG A 36 -12.14 -10.49 38.44
CA ARG A 36 -11.04 -10.22 39.36
C ARG A 36 -10.00 -11.36 39.27
N LEU A 37 -8.71 -10.98 39.20
CA LEU A 37 -7.47 -11.66 39.64
C LEU A 37 -7.40 -13.21 39.61
N SER A 38 -6.36 -13.78 38.99
CA SER A 38 -5.23 -14.37 39.76
C SER A 38 -4.04 -14.75 38.86
N SER A 39 -2.89 -14.80 39.53
CA SER A 39 -1.59 -15.32 39.16
C SER A 39 -1.57 -16.71 38.54
N ALA A 40 -0.78 -16.90 37.48
CA ALA A 40 0.13 -18.05 37.33
C ALA A 40 0.87 -17.94 35.99
N TRP A 41 2.19 -17.82 36.08
CA TRP A 41 3.11 -18.18 35.02
C TRP A 41 3.10 -19.71 34.91
N THR A 42 2.41 -20.28 33.93
CA THR A 42 2.65 -21.65 33.49
C THR A 42 2.63 -21.72 31.96
N LEU A 43 3.79 -22.11 31.45
CA LEU A 43 4.04 -22.63 30.11
C LEU A 43 3.37 -24.00 29.99
N GLU A 44 2.67 -24.31 28.90
CA GLU A 44 2.36 -25.68 28.49
C GLU A 44 1.90 -25.73 27.01
N ALA A 45 2.32 -26.79 26.32
CA ALA A 45 2.21 -27.04 24.88
C ALA A 45 0.80 -27.48 24.42
N GLU A 46 0.43 -27.27 23.15
CA GLU A 46 0.01 -28.27 22.11
C GLU A 46 -1.27 -27.72 21.42
N ALA A 47 -1.69 -28.00 20.17
CA ALA A 47 -1.42 -29.09 19.23
C ALA A 47 -1.49 -28.57 17.76
N VAL A 48 -0.79 -29.25 16.84
CA VAL A 48 -0.83 -29.02 15.38
C VAL A 48 -1.87 -29.97 14.78
N ILE A 49 -3.07 -29.47 14.46
CA ILE A 49 -4.06 -30.25 13.71
C ILE A 49 -3.82 -30.00 12.22
N ARG A 50 -3.36 -31.03 11.51
CA ARG A 50 -3.25 -31.05 10.05
C ARG A 50 -4.67 -31.29 9.49
N ASN A 51 -5.20 -30.37 8.70
CA ASN A 51 -6.41 -30.62 7.90
C ASN A 51 -6.04 -31.33 6.58
N GLU A 52 -6.99 -32.03 5.98
CA GLU A 52 -6.81 -32.88 4.78
C GLU A 52 -6.30 -32.12 3.54
N SER A 53 -6.36 -30.78 3.55
CA SER A 53 -5.87 -29.89 2.50
C SER A 53 -4.43 -29.36 2.70
N GLY A 54 -3.71 -29.85 3.72
CA GLY A 54 -2.28 -29.61 3.89
C GLY A 54 -1.89 -28.25 4.45
N TYR A 55 -2.80 -27.51 5.09
CA TYR A 55 -2.51 -26.21 5.71
C TYR A 55 -2.38 -26.28 7.24
N ILE A 56 -1.38 -25.59 7.79
CA ILE A 56 -1.15 -25.46 9.23
C ILE A 56 -1.94 -24.23 9.74
N THR A 57 -3.00 -24.44 10.50
CA THR A 57 -3.71 -23.36 11.22
C THR A 57 -3.27 -23.31 12.68
N HIS A 58 -2.72 -22.18 13.12
CA HIS A 58 -2.50 -21.90 14.54
C HIS A 58 -3.70 -21.15 15.12
N THR A 59 -4.41 -21.74 16.07
CA THR A 59 -5.36 -21.01 16.92
C THR A 59 -4.59 -20.39 18.08
N ALA A 60 -4.26 -19.09 18.02
CA ALA A 60 -3.62 -18.42 19.14
C ALA A 60 -4.66 -17.84 20.12
N LYS A 61 -4.48 -18.20 21.40
CA LYS A 61 -5.23 -17.72 22.56
C LYS A 61 -5.09 -16.18 22.65
N LYS A 62 -6.18 -15.45 22.34
CA LYS A 62 -6.24 -13.99 22.08
C LYS A 62 -5.38 -13.57 20.88
N ASP A 63 -5.97 -13.62 19.70
CA ASP A 63 -5.43 -12.93 18.53
C ASP A 63 -5.52 -11.41 18.76
N PHE A 64 -4.40 -10.82 19.18
CA PHE A 64 -4.22 -9.38 19.06
C PHE A 64 -4.25 -9.03 17.57
N GLY A 65 -5.02 -8.00 17.21
CA GLY A 65 -5.03 -7.47 15.85
C GLY A 65 -3.61 -7.12 15.40
N PRO A 66 -3.29 -7.14 14.09
CA PRO A 66 -1.93 -6.90 13.58
C PRO A 66 -1.28 -5.57 14.00
N LEU A 67 -2.07 -4.62 14.50
CA LEU A 67 -1.67 -3.29 14.96
C LEU A 67 -2.07 -3.02 16.42
N GLU A 68 -2.57 -4.04 17.14
CA GLU A 68 -2.98 -3.84 18.54
C GLU A 68 -1.78 -3.82 19.48
N PHE A 69 -1.79 -2.86 20.41
CA PHE A 69 -0.71 -2.70 21.37
C PHE A 69 -0.62 -3.91 22.31
N THR A 70 0.51 -4.61 22.26
CA THR A 70 0.74 -5.86 22.99
C THR A 70 1.09 -5.69 24.47
N GLY A 71 1.24 -4.46 24.97
CA GLY A 71 1.56 -4.19 26.38
C GLY A 71 3.02 -4.43 26.79
N LYS A 72 3.89 -4.81 25.85
CA LYS A 72 5.33 -5.07 26.07
C LYS A 72 6.16 -4.39 24.99
N ILE A 73 7.31 -3.82 25.34
CA ILE A 73 8.25 -3.25 24.37
C ILE A 73 8.69 -4.36 23.41
N GLY A 74 8.57 -4.11 22.10
CA GLY A 74 8.89 -5.08 21.05
C GLY A 74 7.94 -6.29 20.96
N GLY A 75 6.82 -6.29 21.70
CA GLY A 75 5.87 -7.41 21.66
C GLY A 75 5.24 -7.60 20.28
N GLY A 76 4.85 -6.51 19.59
CA GLY A 76 4.35 -6.56 18.22
C GLY A 76 5.38 -7.15 17.23
N LEU A 77 6.65 -6.73 17.31
CA LEU A 77 7.73 -7.28 16.48
C LEU A 77 7.94 -8.77 16.72
N ARG A 78 7.94 -9.21 17.98
CA ARG A 78 8.07 -10.64 18.33
C ARG A 78 6.88 -11.45 17.83
N LEU A 79 5.65 -10.91 17.88
CA LEU A 79 4.47 -11.57 17.33
C LEU A 79 4.52 -11.65 15.81
N ASP A 80 4.95 -10.59 15.12
CA ASP A 80 5.14 -10.60 13.66
C ASP A 80 6.15 -11.67 13.25
N LEU A 81 7.29 -11.73 13.96
CA LEU A 81 8.33 -12.72 13.71
C LEU A 81 7.81 -14.14 13.99
N ARG A 82 7.11 -14.36 15.11
CA ARG A 82 6.55 -15.67 15.48
C ARG A 82 5.51 -16.16 14.47
N ARG A 83 4.69 -15.27 13.92
CA ARG A 83 3.67 -15.59 12.90
C ARG A 83 4.30 -15.93 11.54
N ARG A 84 5.41 -15.27 11.19
CA ARG A 84 6.05 -15.42 9.86
C ARG A 84 7.17 -16.47 9.81
N ALA A 85 7.89 -16.70 10.91
CA ALA A 85 9.00 -17.65 10.97
C ALA A 85 8.67 -19.05 10.42
N PRO A 86 7.54 -19.71 10.77
CA PRO A 86 7.24 -21.06 10.26
C PRO A 86 6.90 -21.08 8.77
N LEU A 87 6.47 -19.95 8.20
CA LEU A 87 6.12 -19.82 6.78
C LEU A 87 7.32 -19.36 5.93
N TYR A 88 8.48 -19.13 6.55
CA TYR A 88 9.65 -18.58 5.85
C TYR A 88 10.19 -19.51 4.76
N ILE A 89 10.11 -20.83 4.97
CA ILE A 89 10.60 -21.82 3.99
C ILE A 89 9.65 -21.91 2.78
N SER A 90 8.34 -21.79 3.01
CA SER A 90 7.37 -21.79 1.90
C SER A 90 7.51 -20.52 1.04
N ASP A 91 7.88 -19.37 1.64
CA ASP A 91 8.12 -18.12 0.91
C ASP A 91 9.20 -18.23 -0.18
N TRP A 92 10.18 -19.13 -0.02
CA TRP A 92 11.25 -19.34 -1.01
C TRP A 92 10.97 -20.50 -1.96
N THR A 93 10.25 -21.53 -1.52
CA THR A 93 9.98 -22.73 -2.32
C THR A 93 8.73 -22.60 -3.19
N ASP A 94 7.75 -21.78 -2.81
CA ASP A 94 6.47 -21.63 -3.53
C ASP A 94 6.63 -21.06 -4.95
N ALA A 95 7.70 -20.30 -5.22
CA ALA A 95 8.00 -19.72 -6.53
C ALA A 95 8.46 -20.75 -7.57
N PHE A 96 9.12 -21.82 -7.13
CA PHE A 96 9.73 -22.83 -8.01
C PHE A 96 8.81 -24.03 -8.30
N LYS A 97 7.60 -24.04 -7.75
CA LYS A 97 6.58 -25.05 -8.08
C LYS A 97 6.12 -24.84 -9.53
N ALA A 98 6.02 -25.93 -10.30
CA ALA A 98 5.69 -25.90 -11.73
C ALA A 98 4.43 -25.08 -12.06
N GLU A 99 3.39 -25.18 -11.22
CA GLU A 99 2.14 -24.42 -11.35
C GLU A 99 2.34 -22.89 -11.26
N ASN A 100 3.29 -22.44 -10.43
CA ASN A 100 3.53 -21.02 -10.13
C ASN A 100 4.70 -20.43 -10.94
N PHE A 101 5.53 -21.28 -11.57
CA PHE A 101 6.77 -20.86 -12.20
C PHE A 101 6.55 -19.85 -13.33
N GLN A 102 5.62 -20.13 -14.25
CA GLN A 102 5.32 -19.23 -15.37
C GLN A 102 4.83 -17.85 -14.90
N LYS A 103 3.96 -17.81 -13.88
CA LYS A 103 3.47 -16.55 -13.28
C LYS A 103 4.60 -15.78 -12.59
N SER A 104 5.47 -16.50 -11.89
CA SER A 104 6.62 -15.90 -11.19
C SER A 104 7.62 -15.31 -12.17
N VAL A 105 7.94 -16.01 -13.27
CA VAL A 105 8.83 -15.52 -14.33
C VAL A 105 8.24 -14.30 -15.03
N SER A 106 6.95 -14.33 -15.40
CA SER A 106 6.27 -13.18 -16.02
C SER A 106 6.30 -11.95 -15.10
N SER A 107 6.01 -12.14 -13.80
CA SER A 107 6.08 -11.08 -12.79
C SER A 107 7.48 -10.49 -12.65
N ILE A 108 8.52 -11.33 -12.64
CA ILE A 108 9.93 -10.90 -12.58
C ILE A 108 10.28 -10.04 -13.78
N LEU A 109 9.99 -10.50 -15.00
CA LEU A 109 10.31 -9.77 -16.23
C LEU A 109 9.57 -8.43 -16.29
N TYR A 110 8.28 -8.45 -15.98
CA TYR A 110 7.43 -7.25 -15.97
C TYR A 110 7.95 -6.19 -14.98
N LEU A 111 8.21 -6.59 -13.73
CA LEU A 111 8.69 -5.65 -12.71
C LEU A 111 10.16 -5.26 -12.89
N PHE A 112 10.98 -6.11 -13.48
CA PHE A 112 12.34 -5.76 -13.86
C PHE A 112 12.33 -4.59 -14.84
N ILE A 113 11.55 -4.67 -15.92
CA ILE A 113 11.41 -3.59 -16.92
C ILE A 113 10.87 -2.31 -16.25
N ALA A 114 9.86 -2.45 -15.38
CA ALA A 114 9.32 -1.33 -14.62
C ALA A 114 10.33 -0.64 -13.70
N ALA A 115 11.24 -1.42 -13.09
CA ALA A 115 12.24 -0.93 -12.15
C ALA A 115 13.52 -0.38 -12.81
N LEU A 116 13.77 -0.70 -14.09
CA LEU A 116 14.94 -0.19 -14.83
C LEU A 116 14.87 1.32 -15.09
N ALA A 117 13.70 1.85 -15.42
CA ALA A 117 13.58 3.24 -15.85
C ALA A 117 13.84 4.28 -14.73
N PRO A 118 13.37 4.10 -13.48
CA PRO A 118 13.77 4.98 -12.39
C PRO A 118 15.27 4.87 -12.10
N ALA A 119 15.83 3.65 -12.12
CA ALA A 119 17.25 3.42 -11.85
C ALA A 119 18.17 4.17 -12.83
N ILE A 120 17.82 4.23 -14.12
CA ILE A 120 18.57 5.00 -15.13
C ILE A 120 18.47 6.52 -14.88
N THR A 121 17.37 7.00 -14.31
CA THR A 121 17.12 8.43 -14.11
C THR A 121 17.87 9.00 -12.90
N PHE A 122 18.09 8.20 -11.84
CA PHE A 122 18.67 8.66 -10.57
C PHE A 122 20.21 8.77 -10.56
N GLY A 123 20.91 8.29 -11.59
CA GLY A 123 22.39 8.30 -11.63
C GLY A 123 23.06 9.67 -11.92
N SER A 124 22.39 10.81 -11.67
CA SER A 124 22.82 12.12 -12.19
C SER A 124 22.82 13.30 -11.19
N ILE A 125 22.76 13.08 -9.89
CA ILE A 125 22.72 14.18 -8.90
C ILE A 125 23.86 14.07 -7.89
N ASP A 126 25.03 14.60 -8.25
CA ASP A 126 26.07 14.98 -7.30
C ASP A 126 25.97 16.49 -7.04
N ARG A 127 25.36 16.85 -5.91
CA ARG A 127 25.44 18.22 -5.39
C ARG A 127 26.24 18.19 -4.10
N GLN A 128 27.40 18.84 -4.11
CA GLN A 128 28.18 19.06 -2.90
C GLN A 128 27.41 20.01 -1.97
N PHE A 129 27.06 19.53 -0.78
CA PHE A 129 26.47 20.37 0.26
C PHE A 129 27.57 20.88 1.20
N PRO A 130 27.54 22.16 1.60
CA PRO A 130 28.50 22.68 2.55
C PRO A 130 28.26 22.10 3.95
N ALA A 131 29.34 21.87 4.72
CA ALA A 131 29.28 21.18 6.02
C ALA A 131 28.37 21.85 7.07
N TRP A 132 28.15 23.17 6.98
CA TRP A 132 27.20 23.88 7.84
C TRP A 132 25.72 23.51 7.56
N GLY A 133 25.43 22.98 6.37
CA GLY A 133 24.09 22.51 5.99
C GLY A 133 23.63 21.27 6.78
N ILE A 134 24.54 20.57 7.46
CA ILE A 134 24.21 19.41 8.30
C ILE A 134 23.34 19.82 9.49
N ALA A 135 23.56 21.00 10.09
CA ALA A 135 22.74 21.51 11.18
C ALA A 135 21.30 21.83 10.73
N TYR A 136 21.15 22.37 9.52
CA TYR A 136 19.83 22.60 8.91
C TYR A 136 19.11 21.30 8.51
N ALA A 137 19.85 20.22 8.25
CA ALA A 137 19.28 18.93 7.82
C ALA A 137 18.45 18.22 8.91
N ILE A 138 18.53 18.64 10.17
CA ILE A 138 17.71 18.08 11.27
C ILE A 138 16.22 18.35 11.04
N ILE A 139 15.85 19.53 10.54
CA ILE A 139 14.42 19.87 10.34
C ILE A 139 13.82 19.05 9.17
N PRO A 140 14.44 18.98 7.98
CA PRO A 140 13.98 18.11 6.90
C PRO A 140 14.00 16.63 7.25
N SER A 141 14.95 16.16 8.07
CA SER A 141 15.05 14.72 8.41
C SER A 141 13.82 14.22 9.18
N ILE A 142 13.23 15.05 10.04
CA ILE A 142 11.96 14.73 10.71
C ILE A 142 10.83 14.57 9.67
N GLY A 143 10.74 15.47 8.69
CA GLY A 143 9.77 15.38 7.60
C GLY A 143 9.96 14.11 6.75
N PHE A 144 11.21 13.76 6.43
CA PHE A 144 11.54 12.51 5.72
C PHE A 144 11.25 11.26 6.54
N ALA A 145 11.44 11.30 7.86
CA ALA A 145 11.11 10.19 8.75
C ALA A 145 9.59 9.95 8.80
N VAL A 146 8.80 11.03 8.92
CA VAL A 146 7.32 10.96 8.87
C VAL A 146 6.87 10.44 7.51
N LEU A 147 7.40 10.99 6.42
CA LEU A 147 7.09 10.51 5.06
C LEU A 147 7.43 9.03 4.90
N GLY A 148 8.61 8.61 5.36
CA GLY A 148 9.06 7.24 5.24
C GLY A 148 8.18 6.26 6.02
N TYR A 149 7.75 6.65 7.23
CA TYR A 149 6.78 5.90 8.02
C TYR A 149 5.42 5.81 7.32
N LEU A 150 4.89 6.93 6.81
CA LEU A 150 3.61 6.97 6.12
C LEU A 150 3.63 6.12 4.85
N ASP A 151 4.64 6.27 4.00
CA ASP A 151 4.76 5.50 2.75
C ASP A 151 4.84 3.99 3.02
N GLN A 152 5.59 3.58 4.06
CA GLN A 152 5.70 2.17 4.44
C GLN A 152 4.36 1.60 4.89
N ASN A 153 3.68 2.31 5.79
CA ASN A 153 2.43 1.82 6.39
C ASN A 153 1.26 1.90 5.40
N LEU A 154 1.17 2.97 4.61
CA LEU A 154 0.14 3.09 3.59
C LEU A 154 0.32 2.02 2.51
N THR A 155 1.55 1.81 2.03
CA THR A 155 1.82 0.77 1.03
C THR A 155 1.53 -0.62 1.58
N SER A 156 1.99 -0.95 2.78
CA SER A 156 1.75 -2.26 3.38
C SER A 156 0.27 -2.50 3.68
N ILE A 157 -0.52 -1.50 4.07
CA ILE A 157 -1.97 -1.62 4.28
C ILE A 157 -2.71 -1.84 2.95
N ILE A 158 -2.29 -1.16 1.88
CA ILE A 158 -2.92 -1.32 0.56
C ILE A 158 -2.63 -2.72 -0.01
N VAL A 159 -1.39 -3.20 0.16
CA VAL A 159 -0.96 -4.55 -0.26
C VAL A 159 -1.66 -5.62 0.58
N ASN A 160 -1.65 -5.50 1.90
CA ASN A 160 -2.26 -6.45 2.83
C ASN A 160 -3.77 -6.28 3.00
N ARG A 161 -4.43 -5.56 2.08
CA ARG A 161 -5.87 -5.38 2.12
C ARG A 161 -6.54 -6.76 1.99
N PRO A 162 -7.55 -7.09 2.83
CA PRO A 162 -8.22 -8.39 2.76
C PRO A 162 -8.81 -8.73 1.39
N SER A 163 -9.13 -7.72 0.59
CA SER A 163 -9.62 -7.88 -0.78
C SER A 163 -8.62 -8.48 -1.75
N ASN A 164 -7.33 -8.45 -1.42
CA ASN A 164 -6.29 -9.04 -2.25
C ASN A 164 -6.21 -10.55 -2.02
N GLY A 165 -6.89 -11.11 -1.01
CA GLY A 165 -6.96 -12.56 -0.80
C GLY A 165 -5.64 -13.17 -0.30
N LEU A 166 -4.79 -12.35 0.33
CA LEU A 166 -3.56 -12.82 0.98
C LEU A 166 -3.91 -13.68 2.20
N LYS A 167 -3.23 -14.83 2.30
CA LYS A 167 -3.44 -15.84 3.34
C LYS A 167 -2.38 -15.75 4.44
N LYS A 168 -1.15 -15.30 4.15
CA LYS A 168 -0.11 -15.17 5.17
C LYS A 168 -0.31 -13.89 5.99
N ALA A 169 0.06 -13.95 7.27
CA ALA A 169 -0.14 -12.83 8.19
C ALA A 169 0.71 -11.59 7.79
N PRO A 170 0.16 -10.36 7.89
CA PRO A 170 0.92 -9.14 7.68
C PRO A 170 1.96 -8.94 8.80
N GLY A 171 3.05 -8.25 8.49
CA GLY A 171 4.16 -8.00 9.41
C GLY A 171 4.53 -6.52 9.47
N TYR A 172 3.59 -5.65 9.84
CA TYR A 172 3.75 -4.19 9.80
C TYR A 172 4.92 -3.70 10.66
N HIS A 173 5.09 -4.26 11.86
CA HIS A 173 6.17 -3.85 12.76
C HIS A 173 7.52 -4.36 12.28
N LEU A 174 7.55 -5.58 11.73
CA LEU A 174 8.75 -6.15 11.15
C LEU A 174 9.21 -5.35 9.92
N ASP A 175 8.30 -4.98 9.04
CA ASP A 175 8.61 -4.21 7.83
C ASP A 175 9.17 -2.82 8.19
N LEU A 176 8.59 -2.16 9.21
CA LEU A 176 9.08 -0.87 9.69
C LEU A 176 10.44 -0.99 10.39
N PHE A 177 10.67 -2.06 11.17
CA PHE A 177 11.94 -2.30 11.83
C PHE A 177 13.06 -2.54 10.82
N VAL A 178 12.85 -3.38 9.81
CA VAL A 178 13.85 -3.65 8.77
C VAL A 178 14.19 -2.37 7.99
N ARG A 179 13.18 -1.60 7.59
CA ARG A 179 13.39 -0.34 6.88
C ARG A 179 14.12 0.70 7.74
N GLY A 180 13.66 0.88 8.97
CA GLY A 180 14.15 1.92 9.88
C GLY A 180 15.53 1.63 10.47
N ALA A 181 15.77 0.39 10.90
CA ALA A 181 16.99 0.02 11.63
C ALA A 181 18.09 -0.54 10.71
N LEU A 182 17.75 -1.17 9.58
CA LEU A 182 18.74 -1.73 8.65
C LEU A 182 18.89 -0.88 7.39
N THR A 183 17.82 -0.70 6.61
CA THR A 183 17.94 -0.12 5.26
C THR A 183 18.29 1.36 5.26
N LEU A 184 17.62 2.19 6.08
CA LEU A 184 17.88 3.63 6.11
C LEU A 184 19.32 3.97 6.57
N PRO A 185 19.85 3.39 7.66
CA PRO A 185 21.25 3.62 8.06
C PRO A 185 22.24 3.11 7.02
N ALA A 186 21.99 1.94 6.41
CA ALA A 186 22.87 1.40 5.37
C ALA A 186 22.93 2.33 4.14
N CYS A 187 21.79 2.85 3.66
CA CYS A 187 21.76 3.82 2.58
C CYS A 187 22.47 5.14 2.97
N ALA A 188 22.28 5.62 4.20
CA ALA A 188 22.90 6.85 4.67
C ALA A 188 24.43 6.75 4.78
N VAL A 189 24.95 5.63 5.30
CA VAL A 189 26.40 5.40 5.43
C VAL A 189 27.06 5.23 4.05
N LEU A 190 26.39 4.56 3.11
CA LEU A 190 26.90 4.33 1.76
C LEU A 190 26.66 5.51 0.81
N GLY A 191 26.01 6.59 1.27
CA GLY A 191 25.65 7.73 0.42
C GLY A 191 24.65 7.40 -0.69
N LEU A 192 23.89 6.31 -0.55
CA LEU A 192 22.91 5.87 -1.54
C LEU A 192 21.58 6.62 -1.36
N PRO A 193 20.80 6.80 -2.44
CA PRO A 193 19.45 7.35 -2.34
C PRO A 193 18.59 6.59 -1.31
N LEU A 194 17.80 7.32 -0.54
CA LEU A 194 16.94 6.74 0.49
C LEU A 194 15.91 5.80 -0.15
N SER A 195 15.89 4.54 0.31
CA SER A 195 14.91 3.56 -0.14
C SER A 195 13.52 3.87 0.42
N VAL A 196 12.53 3.99 -0.48
CA VAL A 196 11.12 4.22 -0.14
C VAL A 196 10.25 3.07 -0.65
N ALA A 197 9.21 2.72 0.10
CA ALA A 197 8.21 1.76 -0.35
C ALA A 197 7.45 2.31 -1.55
N SER A 198 7.40 1.54 -2.64
CA SER A 198 6.78 1.98 -3.89
C SER A 198 5.39 1.35 -4.06
N THR A 199 4.35 2.15 -3.85
CA THR A 199 2.95 1.66 -3.82
C THR A 199 2.50 1.04 -5.14
N VAL A 200 2.75 1.70 -6.28
CA VAL A 200 2.30 1.24 -7.59
C VAL A 200 2.96 -0.09 -7.98
N PRO A 201 4.31 -0.22 -7.96
CA PRO A 201 4.98 -1.50 -8.18
C PRO A 201 4.51 -2.60 -7.24
N SER A 202 4.38 -2.34 -5.93
CA SER A 202 3.94 -3.36 -4.97
C SER A 202 2.52 -3.88 -5.24
N ILE A 203 1.58 -3.02 -5.65
CA ILE A 203 0.23 -3.46 -6.02
C ILE A 203 0.27 -4.25 -7.33
N THR A 204 0.97 -3.77 -8.35
CA THR A 204 1.07 -4.48 -9.63
C THR A 204 1.79 -5.83 -9.50
N HIS A 205 2.72 -5.96 -8.56
CA HIS A 205 3.33 -7.24 -8.18
C HIS A 205 2.29 -8.21 -7.66
N VAL A 206 1.47 -7.81 -6.69
CA VAL A 206 0.39 -8.65 -6.18
C VAL A 206 -0.61 -9.01 -7.26
N ILE A 207 -1.01 -8.06 -8.11
CA ILE A 207 -1.93 -8.32 -9.23
C ILE A 207 -1.34 -9.37 -10.18
N SER A 208 -0.06 -9.28 -10.52
CA SER A 208 0.62 -10.24 -11.41
C SER A 208 0.73 -11.65 -10.83
N LEU A 209 0.75 -11.77 -9.49
CA LEU A 209 0.81 -13.04 -8.76
C LEU A 209 -0.57 -13.57 -8.36
N THR A 210 -1.63 -12.83 -8.68
CA THR A 210 -3.01 -13.20 -8.34
C THR A 210 -3.67 -13.92 -9.49
N THR A 211 -4.29 -15.06 -9.17
CA THR A 211 -5.17 -15.78 -10.07
C THR A 211 -6.60 -15.37 -9.79
N TYR A 212 -7.28 -14.86 -10.81
CA TYR A 212 -8.67 -14.44 -10.73
C TYR A 212 -9.58 -15.55 -11.25
N GLU A 213 -10.65 -15.82 -10.50
CA GLU A 213 -11.75 -16.69 -10.93
C GLU A 213 -12.98 -15.82 -11.19
N VAL A 214 -13.70 -16.12 -12.27
CA VAL A 214 -14.98 -15.48 -12.59
C VAL A 214 -16.07 -16.21 -11.82
N LYS A 215 -16.59 -15.59 -10.77
CA LYS A 215 -17.82 -16.05 -10.10
C LYS A 215 -19.01 -15.40 -10.78
N GLN A 216 -19.91 -16.22 -11.32
CA GLN A 216 -21.21 -15.76 -11.79
C GLN A 216 -22.11 -15.53 -10.57
N LEU A 217 -22.42 -14.26 -10.28
CA LEU A 217 -23.49 -13.92 -9.35
C LEU A 217 -24.78 -13.65 -10.14
N PRO A 218 -25.96 -13.73 -9.51
CA PRO A 218 -27.25 -13.42 -10.14
C PRO A 218 -27.36 -12.01 -10.75
N GLN A 219 -26.41 -11.12 -10.46
CA GLN A 219 -26.38 -9.70 -10.84
C GLN A 219 -25.18 -9.32 -11.73
N GLY A 220 -24.38 -10.29 -12.21
CA GLY A 220 -23.26 -10.07 -13.14
C GLY A 220 -22.04 -10.97 -12.92
N GLU A 221 -21.08 -10.92 -13.86
CA GLU A 221 -19.80 -11.62 -13.75
C GLU A 221 -18.83 -10.85 -12.85
N THR A 222 -18.29 -11.50 -11.80
CA THR A 222 -17.32 -10.87 -10.91
C THR A 222 -16.01 -11.65 -10.86
N LYS A 223 -14.89 -10.97 -11.15
CA LYS A 223 -13.53 -11.54 -11.04
C LYS A 223 -13.06 -11.44 -9.59
N VAL A 224 -13.13 -12.53 -8.83
CA VAL A 224 -12.69 -12.60 -7.43
C VAL A 224 -11.28 -13.22 -7.37
N PRO A 225 -10.36 -12.72 -6.52
CA PRO A 225 -9.05 -13.37 -6.40
C PRO A 225 -9.21 -14.72 -5.69
N SER A 226 -8.82 -15.81 -6.36
CA SER A 226 -8.92 -17.18 -5.83
C SER A 226 -7.62 -17.59 -5.13
N LYS A 227 -6.49 -17.40 -5.81
CA LYS A 227 -5.17 -17.83 -5.33
C LYS A 227 -4.11 -16.76 -5.60
N VAL A 228 -3.44 -16.30 -4.56
CA VAL A 228 -2.27 -15.43 -4.65
C VAL A 228 -1.02 -16.24 -4.31
N VAL A 229 0.01 -16.15 -5.14
CA VAL A 229 1.31 -16.79 -4.89
C VAL A 229 2.15 -15.86 -4.02
N GLU A 230 2.19 -16.14 -2.72
CA GLU A 230 2.94 -15.33 -1.74
C GLU A 230 4.37 -15.86 -1.59
N GLN A 231 5.35 -15.17 -2.19
CA GLN A 231 6.75 -15.59 -2.18
C GLN A 231 7.73 -14.40 -2.12
N ARG A 232 8.99 -14.69 -1.77
CA ARG A 232 10.10 -13.71 -1.69
C ARG A 232 11.05 -13.76 -2.88
N ALA A 233 11.10 -14.89 -3.59
CA ALA A 233 12.05 -15.15 -4.66
C ALA A 233 11.97 -14.12 -5.80
N THR A 234 10.77 -13.74 -6.25
CA THR A 234 10.59 -12.76 -7.34
C THR A 234 11.20 -11.41 -6.99
N ASN A 235 10.92 -10.86 -5.81
CA ASN A 235 11.48 -9.58 -5.37
C ASN A 235 13.01 -9.66 -5.27
N PHE A 236 13.55 -10.76 -4.74
CA PHE A 236 14.99 -10.98 -4.69
C PHE A 236 15.61 -11.04 -6.08
N LEU A 237 15.05 -11.86 -6.98
CA LEU A 237 15.52 -12.02 -8.36
C LEU A 237 15.43 -10.73 -9.17
N ILE A 238 14.39 -9.91 -8.99
CA ILE A 238 14.30 -8.59 -9.62
C ILE A 238 15.49 -7.71 -9.21
N HIS A 239 15.85 -7.66 -7.93
CA HIS A 239 16.99 -6.85 -7.47
C HIS A 239 18.33 -7.41 -7.96
N VAL A 240 18.48 -8.74 -8.02
CA VAL A 240 19.66 -9.39 -8.63
C VAL A 240 19.76 -9.01 -10.11
N LEU A 241 18.66 -9.07 -10.86
CA LEU A 241 18.64 -8.69 -12.27
C LEU A 241 18.94 -7.20 -12.48
N ILE A 242 18.46 -6.31 -11.61
CA ILE A 242 18.82 -4.88 -11.66
C ILE A 242 20.33 -4.70 -11.42
N GLY A 243 20.91 -5.43 -10.47
CA GLY A 243 22.36 -5.44 -10.24
C GLY A 243 23.13 -5.94 -11.46
N CYS A 244 22.68 -7.03 -12.09
CA CYS A 244 23.26 -7.56 -13.32
C CYS A 244 23.11 -6.59 -14.50
N ALA A 245 22.00 -5.86 -14.58
CA ALA A 245 21.72 -4.91 -15.65
C ALA A 245 22.73 -3.74 -15.71
N LEU A 246 23.39 -3.42 -14.59
CA LEU A 246 24.48 -2.44 -14.57
C LEU A 246 25.65 -2.87 -15.46
N PHE A 247 25.97 -4.17 -15.50
CA PHE A 247 27.01 -4.72 -16.39
C PHE A 247 26.57 -4.78 -17.85
N MET A 248 25.26 -4.89 -18.10
CA MET A 248 24.65 -4.92 -19.43
C MET A 248 24.15 -3.55 -19.92
N ALA A 249 24.62 -2.46 -19.31
CA ALA A 249 24.24 -1.10 -19.69
C ALA A 249 24.32 -0.80 -21.22
N PRO A 250 25.29 -1.33 -21.98
CA PRO A 250 25.32 -1.13 -23.44
C PRO A 250 24.12 -1.73 -24.17
N VAL A 251 23.62 -2.89 -23.69
CA VAL A 251 22.46 -3.58 -24.26
C VAL A 251 21.17 -2.86 -23.89
N LEU A 252 21.08 -2.32 -22.67
CA LEU A 252 19.92 -1.57 -22.21
C LEU A 252 19.65 -0.27 -22.99
N LYS A 253 20.67 0.30 -23.67
CA LYS A 253 20.49 1.47 -24.54
C LYS A 253 19.62 1.20 -25.76
N PHE A 254 19.52 -0.07 -26.20
CA PHE A 254 18.63 -0.44 -27.31
C PHE A 254 17.16 -0.50 -26.90
N LEU A 255 16.83 -0.41 -25.61
CA LEU A 255 15.46 -0.44 -25.15
C LEU A 255 14.75 0.89 -25.49
N PRO A 256 13.72 0.90 -26.36
CA PRO A 256 13.05 2.13 -26.75
C PRO A 256 12.34 2.77 -25.55
N ARG A 257 12.54 4.08 -25.35
CA ARG A 257 11.88 4.83 -24.26
C ARG A 257 10.35 4.75 -24.32
N ALA A 258 9.78 4.60 -25.52
CA ALA A 258 8.35 4.43 -25.74
C ALA A 258 7.79 3.17 -25.05
N VAL A 259 8.54 2.05 -25.06
CA VAL A 259 8.12 0.81 -24.41
C VAL A 259 8.06 0.99 -22.89
N LEU A 260 9.08 1.62 -22.31
CA LEU A 260 9.12 1.93 -20.87
C LEU A 260 7.95 2.82 -20.46
N GLN A 261 7.66 3.88 -21.22
CA GLN A 261 6.52 4.77 -20.99
C GLN A 261 5.18 4.03 -21.08
N GLY A 262 5.01 3.11 -22.03
CA GLY A 262 3.83 2.26 -22.14
C GLY A 262 3.63 1.37 -20.90
N VAL A 263 4.71 0.75 -20.40
CA VAL A 263 4.68 -0.04 -19.16
C VAL A 263 4.31 0.82 -17.95
N PHE A 264 4.85 2.03 -17.83
CA PHE A 264 4.46 2.97 -16.76
C PHE A 264 3.01 3.39 -16.83
N PHE A 265 2.52 3.67 -18.03
CA PHE A 265 1.14 4.07 -18.22
C PHE A 265 0.19 2.93 -17.85
N TYR A 266 0.50 1.70 -18.26
CA TYR A 266 -0.24 0.51 -17.85
C TYR A 266 -0.19 0.28 -16.33
N MET A 267 0.99 0.38 -15.70
CA MET A 267 1.12 0.30 -14.23
C MET A 267 0.28 1.35 -13.51
N GLY A 268 0.27 2.58 -14.05
CA GLY A 268 -0.58 3.67 -13.57
C GLY A 268 -2.05 3.26 -13.56
N ILE A 269 -2.60 2.90 -14.73
CA ILE A 269 -4.01 2.50 -14.86
C ILE A 269 -4.34 1.27 -14.01
N ALA A 270 -3.52 0.21 -14.08
CA ALA A 270 -3.74 -1.02 -13.34
C ALA A 270 -3.80 -0.78 -11.82
N SER A 271 -2.98 0.15 -11.29
CA SER A 271 -2.99 0.50 -9.87
C SER A 271 -4.23 1.28 -9.42
N LEU A 272 -4.95 1.93 -10.35
CA LEU A 272 -6.21 2.61 -10.05
C LEU A 272 -7.38 1.63 -9.90
N THR A 273 -7.25 0.42 -10.44
CA THR A 273 -8.31 -0.59 -10.41
C THR A 273 -8.57 -1.07 -8.98
N GLY A 274 -9.85 -1.05 -8.55
CA GLY A 274 -10.24 -1.41 -7.19
C GLY A 274 -10.00 -0.33 -6.13
N ASN A 275 -9.78 0.92 -6.56
CA ASN A 275 -9.78 2.10 -5.70
C ASN A 275 -11.18 2.73 -5.63
N ASN A 276 -11.82 2.65 -4.46
CA ASN A 276 -13.15 3.21 -4.19
C ASN A 276 -13.28 4.71 -4.53
N LEU A 277 -12.20 5.51 -4.46
CA LEU A 277 -12.27 6.92 -4.86
C LEU A 277 -12.50 7.05 -6.37
N PHE A 278 -11.76 6.30 -7.19
CA PHE A 278 -11.88 6.33 -8.64
C PHE A 278 -13.20 5.72 -9.11
N ASP A 279 -13.64 4.63 -8.47
CA ASP A 279 -14.96 4.04 -8.75
C ASP A 279 -16.09 5.06 -8.52
N ARG A 280 -16.00 5.86 -7.44
CA ARG A 280 -17.01 6.90 -7.17
C ARG A 280 -16.83 8.16 -8.00
N LEU A 281 -15.62 8.50 -8.40
CA LEU A 281 -15.37 9.60 -9.35
C LEU A 281 -16.01 9.28 -10.71
N PHE A 282 -15.98 8.02 -11.12
CA PHE A 282 -16.67 7.55 -12.32
C PHE A 282 -18.19 7.68 -12.22
N LEU A 283 -18.79 7.52 -11.03
CA LEU A 283 -20.23 7.80 -10.83
C LEU A 283 -20.59 9.25 -11.18
N TRP A 284 -19.67 10.19 -10.96
CA TRP A 284 -19.88 11.60 -11.32
C TRP A 284 -19.88 11.83 -12.84
N MET A 285 -19.27 10.93 -13.60
CA MET A 285 -19.24 10.97 -15.06
C MET A 285 -20.50 10.36 -15.69
N ILE A 286 -21.25 9.53 -14.96
CA ILE A 286 -22.54 8.98 -15.41
C ILE A 286 -23.63 10.02 -15.11
N TRP A 287 -24.16 10.67 -16.15
CA TRP A 287 -25.18 11.71 -16.02
C TRP A 287 -26.59 11.16 -15.68
N ASP A 288 -26.86 9.89 -16.01
CA ASP A 288 -28.16 9.27 -15.84
C ASP A 288 -28.20 8.38 -14.58
N SER A 289 -28.99 8.80 -13.58
CA SER A 289 -29.15 8.08 -12.31
C SER A 289 -29.79 6.69 -12.47
N SER A 290 -30.47 6.41 -13.60
CA SER A 290 -31.05 5.09 -13.88
C SER A 290 -29.99 4.05 -14.24
N LYS A 291 -28.83 4.48 -14.76
CA LYS A 291 -27.72 3.61 -15.18
C LYS A 291 -26.71 3.34 -14.08
N TYR A 292 -26.99 3.75 -12.85
CA TYR A 292 -26.06 3.52 -11.76
C TYR A 292 -25.90 2.03 -11.48
N PRO A 293 -24.66 1.52 -11.41
CA PRO A 293 -24.43 0.14 -11.01
C PRO A 293 -25.01 -0.08 -9.61
N GLN A 294 -25.66 -1.22 -9.40
CA GLN A 294 -26.39 -1.51 -8.16
C GLN A 294 -25.47 -1.90 -7.00
N TYR A 295 -24.59 -0.98 -6.58
CA TYR A 295 -23.72 -1.21 -5.44
C TYR A 295 -24.49 -1.09 -4.11
N ASN A 296 -24.08 -1.89 -3.11
CA ASN A 296 -24.67 -1.92 -1.76
C ASN A 296 -24.79 -0.54 -1.07
N TYR A 297 -23.90 0.41 -1.38
CA TYR A 297 -23.95 1.76 -0.80
C TYR A 297 -24.86 2.72 -1.60
N ILE A 298 -25.03 2.51 -2.91
CA ILE A 298 -25.94 3.31 -3.74
C ILE A 298 -27.40 2.99 -3.39
N GLN A 299 -27.69 1.75 -2.99
CA GLN A 299 -29.02 1.35 -2.52
C GLN A 299 -29.35 1.86 -1.10
N LYS A 300 -28.33 2.10 -0.27
CA LYS A 300 -28.50 2.42 1.16
C LYS A 300 -28.31 3.89 1.51
N LEU A 301 -27.64 4.67 0.65
CA LEU A 301 -27.32 6.07 0.91
C LEU A 301 -27.84 6.98 -0.20
N PRO A 302 -28.31 8.19 0.12
CA PRO A 302 -28.69 9.15 -0.89
C PRO A 302 -27.45 9.63 -1.67
N ILE A 303 -27.58 9.68 -3.00
CA ILE A 303 -26.51 10.02 -3.95
C ILE A 303 -25.83 11.38 -3.62
N LYS A 304 -26.58 12.35 -3.10
CA LYS A 304 -26.05 13.65 -2.67
C LYS A 304 -24.96 13.53 -1.59
N ARG A 305 -25.13 12.60 -0.63
CA ARG A 305 -24.15 12.34 0.44
C ARG A 305 -22.89 11.67 -0.13
N VAL A 306 -23.07 10.75 -1.07
CA VAL A 306 -21.97 10.09 -1.78
C VAL A 306 -21.12 11.12 -2.54
N HIS A 307 -21.76 12.01 -3.31
CA HIS A 307 -21.06 13.06 -4.05
C HIS A 307 -20.40 14.10 -3.14
N LEU A 308 -21.02 14.47 -2.02
CA LEU A 308 -20.40 15.35 -1.04
C LEU A 308 -19.11 14.74 -0.47
N TYR A 309 -19.15 13.45 -0.14
CA TYR A 309 -17.97 12.74 0.35
C TYR A 309 -16.86 12.66 -0.71
N THR A 310 -17.18 12.32 -1.96
CA THR A 310 -16.17 12.31 -3.03
C THR A 310 -15.63 13.69 -3.35
N PHE A 311 -16.47 14.73 -3.30
CA PHE A 311 -16.03 16.11 -3.50
C PHE A 311 -14.95 16.50 -2.49
N VAL A 312 -15.15 16.21 -1.20
CA VAL A 312 -14.12 16.45 -0.17
C VAL A 312 -12.83 15.69 -0.48
N GLN A 313 -12.92 14.43 -0.91
CA GLN A 313 -11.74 13.64 -1.29
C GLN A 313 -10.98 14.23 -2.49
N VAL A 314 -11.70 14.70 -3.51
CA VAL A 314 -11.11 15.33 -4.71
C VAL A 314 -10.44 16.66 -4.34
N VAL A 315 -11.04 17.46 -3.46
CA VAL A 315 -10.42 18.70 -2.94
C VAL A 315 -9.12 18.39 -2.20
N CYS A 316 -9.11 17.39 -1.31
CA CYS A 316 -7.89 16.96 -0.63
C CYS A 316 -6.81 16.48 -1.61
N LEU A 317 -7.19 15.76 -2.67
CA LEU A 317 -6.28 15.31 -3.72
C LEU A 317 -5.71 16.49 -4.54
N ALA A 318 -6.54 17.49 -4.86
CA ALA A 318 -6.13 18.69 -5.57
C ALA A 318 -5.11 19.51 -4.76
N ILE A 319 -5.34 19.65 -3.45
CA ILE A 319 -4.39 20.32 -2.54
C ILE A 319 -3.06 19.56 -2.51
N LEU A 320 -3.08 18.23 -2.38
CA LEU A 320 -1.86 17.40 -2.44
C LEU A 320 -1.10 17.56 -3.75
N TYR A 321 -1.83 17.58 -4.87
CA TYR A 321 -1.24 17.78 -6.19
C TYR A 321 -0.58 19.17 -6.29
N GLY A 322 -1.26 20.22 -5.81
CA GLY A 322 -0.72 21.59 -5.76
C GLY A 322 0.54 21.70 -4.90
N LEU A 323 0.53 21.12 -3.69
CA LEU A 323 1.69 21.08 -2.79
C LEU A 323 2.88 20.34 -3.39
N LYS A 324 2.62 19.33 -4.22
CA LYS A 324 3.65 18.55 -4.93
C LYS A 324 4.18 19.27 -6.17
N ALA A 325 3.35 20.02 -6.90
CA ALA A 325 3.73 20.68 -8.15
C ALA A 325 4.72 21.84 -7.93
N ILE A 326 4.63 22.52 -6.78
CA ILE A 326 5.49 23.65 -6.44
C ILE A 326 6.70 23.14 -5.63
N LYS A 327 7.92 23.37 -6.16
CA LYS A 327 9.17 22.89 -5.55
C LYS A 327 9.38 23.41 -4.12
N GLU A 328 9.07 24.69 -3.88
CA GLU A 328 9.24 25.35 -2.59
C GLU A 328 8.31 24.80 -1.50
N THR A 329 7.09 24.37 -1.87
CA THR A 329 6.11 23.84 -0.90
C THR A 329 6.22 22.33 -0.69
N SER A 330 7.08 21.63 -1.44
CA SER A 330 7.23 20.18 -1.37
C SER A 330 7.62 19.67 0.04
N VAL A 331 8.27 20.52 0.85
CA VAL A 331 8.60 20.22 2.25
C VAL A 331 7.36 20.06 3.13
N VAL A 332 6.24 20.73 2.78
CA VAL A 332 4.96 20.66 3.53
C VAL A 332 4.16 19.41 3.19
N PHE A 333 4.43 18.78 2.04
CA PHE A 333 3.69 17.63 1.54
C PHE A 333 3.54 16.47 2.55
N PRO A 334 4.61 16.00 3.23
CA PRO A 334 4.49 14.93 4.22
C PRO A 334 3.59 15.28 5.41
N PHE A 335 3.62 16.55 5.85
CA PHE A 335 2.80 17.03 6.96
C PHE A 335 1.33 17.12 6.56
N PHE A 336 1.04 17.56 5.34
CA PHE A 336 -0.33 17.56 4.83
C PHE A 336 -0.87 16.13 4.63
N MET A 337 -0.05 15.21 4.10
CA MET A 337 -0.41 13.79 4.01
C MET A 337 -0.77 13.19 5.36
N ALA A 338 0.02 13.47 6.41
CA ALA A 338 -0.31 13.11 7.79
C ALA A 338 -1.67 13.69 8.25
N SER A 339 -1.95 14.95 7.90
CA SER A 339 -3.20 15.63 8.31
C SER A 339 -4.48 15.00 7.73
N LEU A 340 -4.39 14.22 6.64
CA LEU A 340 -5.56 13.54 6.04
C LEU A 340 -6.27 12.59 7.02
N ALA A 341 -5.53 11.97 7.95
CA ALA A 341 -6.11 11.13 8.99
C ALA A 341 -7.00 11.94 9.96
N ILE A 342 -6.60 13.17 10.25
CA ILE A 342 -7.37 14.10 11.09
C ILE A 342 -8.61 14.56 10.33
N ILE A 343 -8.48 14.88 9.04
CA ILE A 343 -9.61 15.23 8.18
C ILE A 343 -10.63 14.09 8.15
N ARG A 344 -10.19 12.83 8.03
CA ARG A 344 -11.08 11.65 8.12
C ARG A 344 -11.83 11.61 9.46
N LYS A 345 -11.17 11.92 10.57
CA LYS A 345 -11.81 11.95 11.88
C LYS A 345 -12.81 13.11 11.99
N ALA A 346 -12.51 14.25 11.40
CA ALA A 346 -13.39 15.42 11.32
C ALA A 346 -14.65 15.15 10.48
N LEU A 347 -14.59 14.26 9.47
CA LEU A 347 -15.78 13.87 8.70
C LEU A 347 -16.90 13.24 9.55
N LYS A 348 -16.60 12.78 10.77
CA LYS A 348 -17.62 12.32 11.73
C LYS A 348 -18.59 13.42 12.18
N TYR A 349 -18.23 14.70 12.02
CA TYR A 349 -19.14 15.81 12.30
C TYR A 349 -20.20 16.01 11.21
N MET A 350 -19.92 15.57 9.97
CA MET A 350 -20.82 15.76 8.83
C MET A 350 -21.59 14.49 8.43
N PHE A 351 -21.05 13.32 8.73
CA PHE A 351 -21.60 12.00 8.34
C PHE A 351 -21.80 11.11 9.57
N THR A 352 -22.84 10.29 9.54
CA THR A 352 -23.07 9.29 10.59
C THR A 352 -22.02 8.17 10.50
N ALA A 353 -21.68 7.55 11.63
CA ALA A 353 -20.68 6.48 11.68
C ALA A 353 -21.02 5.29 10.74
N GLU A 354 -22.32 4.99 10.56
CA GLU A 354 -22.79 3.95 9.64
C GLU A 354 -22.60 4.34 8.16
N GLU A 355 -22.89 5.60 7.80
CA GLU A 355 -22.67 6.12 6.45
C GLU A 355 -21.18 6.08 6.10
N LEU A 356 -20.31 6.51 7.02
CA LEU A 356 -18.87 6.48 6.82
C LEU A 356 -18.34 5.05 6.67
N GLN A 357 -18.86 4.10 7.46
CA GLN A 357 -18.52 2.68 7.32
C GLN A 357 -18.97 2.10 5.98
N LEU A 358 -20.14 2.48 5.48
CA LEU A 358 -20.65 2.04 4.17
C LEU A 358 -19.82 2.63 3.01
N LEU A 359 -19.41 3.89 3.12
CA LEU A 359 -18.57 4.59 2.14
C LEU A 359 -17.11 4.10 2.13
N ASP A 360 -16.62 3.60 3.26
CA ASP A 360 -15.28 3.02 3.40
C ASP A 360 -15.26 1.50 3.09
N ARG A 361 -16.38 0.78 3.24
CA ARG A 361 -16.49 -0.65 2.92
C ARG A 361 -16.39 -0.88 1.41
N ARG A 362 -15.68 -1.96 1.04
CA ARG A 362 -15.39 -2.30 -0.34
C ARG A 362 -16.60 -2.91 -1.06
N ILE A 363 -16.67 -2.62 -2.35
CA ILE A 363 -17.52 -3.24 -3.35
C ILE A 363 -16.97 -4.63 -3.72
N PRO A 364 -17.75 -5.71 -3.65
CA PRO A 364 -17.36 -7.01 -4.22
C PRO A 364 -17.24 -6.98 -5.76
N ASP A 365 -17.94 -6.04 -6.41
CA ASP A 365 -18.28 -6.07 -7.85
C ASP A 365 -17.50 -5.06 -8.73
N ALA A 366 -16.55 -4.30 -8.17
CA ALA A 366 -15.93 -3.15 -8.87
C ALA A 366 -14.70 -3.47 -9.73
N ARG A 367 -14.68 -4.61 -10.44
CA ARG A 367 -13.59 -4.90 -11.41
C ARG A 367 -13.94 -4.71 -12.88
N ALA A 368 -15.22 -4.48 -13.22
CA ALA A 368 -15.62 -4.13 -14.59
C ALA A 368 -15.01 -2.80 -15.08
N LEU A 369 -14.57 -1.93 -14.18
CA LEU A 369 -14.02 -0.60 -14.51
C LEU A 369 -12.59 -0.64 -15.06
N GLY A 370 -11.74 -1.55 -14.56
CA GLY A 370 -10.37 -1.70 -15.07
C GLY A 370 -10.35 -2.15 -16.52
N ASP A 371 -11.22 -3.11 -16.85
CA ASP A 371 -11.41 -3.59 -18.21
C ASP A 371 -12.05 -2.49 -19.09
N SER A 372 -12.97 -1.66 -18.56
CA SER A 372 -13.58 -0.55 -19.31
C SER A 372 -12.63 0.60 -19.59
N ILE A 373 -11.78 1.00 -18.63
CA ILE A 373 -10.75 2.03 -18.83
C ILE A 373 -9.67 1.50 -19.76
N LEU A 374 -9.21 0.26 -19.59
CA LEU A 374 -8.24 -0.35 -20.50
C LEU A 374 -8.82 -0.49 -21.91
N CYS A 375 -10.08 -0.89 -22.06
CA CYS A 375 -10.76 -0.91 -23.36
C CYS A 375 -10.98 0.48 -23.95
N ALA A 376 -11.33 1.50 -23.16
CA ALA A 376 -11.47 2.87 -23.62
C ALA A 376 -10.13 3.48 -24.03
N VAL A 377 -9.07 3.21 -23.27
CA VAL A 377 -7.70 3.61 -23.57
C VAL A 377 -7.15 2.84 -24.77
N LEU A 378 -7.38 1.53 -24.87
CA LEU A 378 -7.03 0.74 -26.05
C LEU A 378 -7.82 1.18 -27.27
N ALA A 379 -9.09 1.55 -27.12
CA ALA A 379 -9.90 2.12 -28.19
C ALA A 379 -9.38 3.50 -28.61
N LEU A 380 -8.96 4.34 -27.68
CA LEU A 380 -8.29 5.62 -27.96
C LEU A 380 -6.92 5.43 -28.61
N VAL A 381 -6.11 4.47 -28.15
CA VAL A 381 -4.82 4.12 -28.76
C VAL A 381 -5.04 3.57 -30.16
N LYS A 382 -6.05 2.72 -30.36
CA LYS A 382 -6.44 2.17 -31.68
C LYS A 382 -7.06 3.23 -32.59
N ALA A 383 -7.69 4.26 -32.03
CA ALA A 383 -8.16 5.43 -32.78
C ALA A 383 -7.03 6.42 -33.11
N CYS A 384 -6.02 6.55 -32.25
CA CYS A 384 -4.81 7.35 -32.52
C CYS A 384 -3.84 6.64 -33.48
N GLN A 385 -3.84 5.31 -33.50
CA GLN A 385 -3.27 4.50 -34.58
C GLN A 385 -4.22 4.54 -35.78
N GLY A 386 -4.30 5.70 -36.45
CA GLY A 386 -4.90 5.79 -37.78
C GLY A 386 -4.30 4.73 -38.72
N PRO A 387 -4.97 4.41 -39.86
CA PRO A 387 -4.57 3.32 -40.74
C PRO A 387 -3.20 3.63 -41.37
N TYR A 388 -2.13 3.17 -40.73
CA TYR A 388 -0.83 3.02 -41.37
C TYR A 388 -0.87 1.67 -42.12
N ASN A 389 -1.27 1.76 -43.39
CA ASN A 389 -0.88 0.80 -44.43
C ASN A 389 0.62 0.96 -44.72
#